data_AF-A0A958MU08-F1
#
_entry.id   AF-A0A958MU08-F1
#
_cell.length_a   1.000
_cell.length_b   1.000
_cell.length_c   1.000
_cell.angle_alpha   90.00
_cell.angle_beta   90.00
_cell.angle_gamma   90.00
#
_symmetry.space_group_name_H-M   'P 1'
#
loop_
_entity.id
_entity.type
_entity.pdbx_description
1 polymer ?
#
loop_
_entity_poly.entity_id
_entity_poly.type
_entity_poly.pdbx_seq_one_letter_code
_entity_poly.pdbx_strand_id
1 'polypeptide(L)'
;RIGEKIGEFHEFLGDAVPVAHHAPFDLGFLSIEFESRRLPLPPTSVLCTSLLSRAVIPESPNHRLQTLVNFLGIEGGQAHRALDDAIACLALMFKCLERIGKDKTVAEVLAAQGPELNWRDYSLQNLNANRVMAEIIQALRNRQPVEIVYSGGSRPGEARTVMPLGIVRNPNGDFLVAREERGGAHRSLEEVPKRYFLEKIKKARS
;
A
#
# COMPACT_ATOMS: atom_id res chain seq x y z
N ARG A 1 -17.61 3.11 -5.00
CA ARG A 1 -16.14 3.37 -5.09
C ARG A 1 -15.55 3.37 -3.68
N ILE A 2 -14.26 3.02 -3.47
CA ILE A 2 -13.67 2.95 -2.11
C ILE A 2 -13.88 4.25 -1.32
N GLY A 3 -13.78 5.40 -2.00
CA GLY A 3 -14.06 6.70 -1.39
C GLY A 3 -15.44 6.75 -0.74
N GLU A 4 -16.52 6.30 -1.39
CA GLU A 4 -17.88 6.38 -0.82
C GLU A 4 -18.03 5.64 0.50
N LYS A 5 -17.28 4.56 0.70
CA LYS A 5 -17.33 3.69 1.88
C LYS A 5 -16.21 3.95 2.89
N ILE A 6 -15.31 4.90 2.62
CA ILE A 6 -14.15 5.13 3.48
C ILE A 6 -14.54 5.62 4.89
N GLY A 7 -15.66 6.34 5.01
CA GLY A 7 -16.19 6.75 6.32
C GLY A 7 -16.67 5.57 7.15
N GLU A 8 -17.53 4.72 6.57
CA GLU A 8 -17.98 3.47 7.20
C GLU A 8 -16.80 2.54 7.55
N PHE A 9 -15.79 2.48 6.67
CA PHE A 9 -14.58 1.70 6.93
C PHE A 9 -13.73 2.29 8.07
N HIS A 10 -13.61 3.62 8.14
CA HIS A 10 -12.90 4.31 9.23
C HIS A 10 -13.57 4.04 10.59
N GLU A 11 -14.90 4.13 10.65
CA GLU A 11 -15.68 3.79 11.85
C GLU A 11 -15.53 2.32 12.21
N PHE A 12 -15.55 1.42 11.21
CA PHE A 12 -15.34 -0.01 11.42
C PHE A 12 -13.96 -0.34 11.98
N LEU A 13 -12.91 0.37 11.57
CA LEU A 13 -11.57 0.18 12.13
C LEU A 13 -11.53 0.52 13.63
N GLY A 14 -12.17 1.61 14.05
CA GLY A 14 -12.18 2.06 15.45
C GLY A 14 -10.79 2.03 16.09
N ASP A 15 -10.69 1.34 17.23
CA ASP A 15 -9.44 1.14 17.97
C ASP A 15 -8.75 -0.21 17.66
N ALA A 16 -9.20 -0.92 16.62
CA ALA A 16 -8.60 -2.20 16.24
C ALA A 16 -7.20 -2.01 15.64
N VAL A 17 -6.37 -3.04 15.80
CA VAL A 17 -5.07 -3.17 15.11
C VAL A 17 -5.32 -3.87 13.77
N PRO A 18 -5.19 -3.18 12.62
CA PRO A 18 -5.43 -3.79 11.32
C PRO A 18 -4.33 -4.81 11.00
N VAL A 19 -4.72 -5.87 10.29
CA VAL A 19 -3.79 -6.89 9.77
C VAL A 19 -3.86 -6.88 8.25
N ALA A 20 -2.73 -6.69 7.59
CA ALA A 20 -2.64 -6.68 6.14
C ALA A 20 -1.37 -7.38 5.63
N HIS A 21 -1.41 -7.90 4.41
CA HIS A 21 -0.23 -8.47 3.77
C HIS A 21 0.45 -7.40 2.91
N HIS A 22 1.70 -7.07 3.24
CA HIS A 22 2.40 -5.94 2.62
C HIS A 22 1.65 -4.60 2.88
N ALA A 23 1.24 -4.42 4.14
CA ALA A 23 0.50 -3.28 4.67
C ALA A 23 0.95 -1.89 4.19
N PRO A 24 2.25 -1.59 3.99
CA PRO A 24 2.66 -0.28 3.48
C PRO A 24 1.99 0.13 2.17
N PHE A 25 1.59 -0.85 1.35
CA PHE A 25 0.78 -0.62 0.17
C PHE A 25 -0.60 -0.05 0.56
N ASP A 26 -1.41 -0.80 1.31
CA ASP A 26 -2.78 -0.40 1.68
C ASP A 26 -2.81 0.93 2.47
N LEU A 27 -1.90 1.09 3.43
CA LEU A 27 -1.80 2.30 4.26
C LEU A 27 -1.58 3.55 3.41
N GLY A 28 -0.77 3.43 2.35
CA GLY A 28 -0.49 4.52 1.42
C GLY A 28 -1.70 4.96 0.60
N PHE A 29 -2.66 4.08 0.31
CA PHE A 29 -3.90 4.46 -0.38
C PHE A 29 -4.98 4.94 0.60
N LEU A 30 -5.12 4.25 1.73
CA LEU A 30 -6.14 4.56 2.73
C LEU A 30 -5.86 5.89 3.43
N SER A 31 -4.60 6.24 3.71
CA SER A 31 -4.26 7.54 4.30
C SER A 31 -4.71 8.70 3.43
N ILE A 32 -4.56 8.58 2.10
CA ILE A 32 -5.00 9.57 1.12
C ILE A 32 -6.52 9.73 1.17
N GLU A 33 -7.25 8.62 1.15
CA GLU A 33 -8.71 8.67 1.17
C GLU A 33 -9.24 9.20 2.51
N PHE A 34 -8.65 8.84 3.65
CA PHE A 34 -8.99 9.42 4.96
C PHE A 34 -8.74 10.93 4.98
N GLU A 35 -7.54 11.38 4.60
CA GLU A 35 -7.20 12.80 4.58
C GLU A 35 -8.05 13.60 3.59
N SER A 36 -8.36 13.04 2.41
CA SER A 36 -9.21 13.70 1.41
C SER A 36 -10.61 14.01 1.93
N ARG A 37 -11.09 13.22 2.91
CA ARG A 37 -12.37 13.39 3.58
C ARG A 37 -12.28 14.07 4.94
N ARG A 38 -11.10 14.56 5.31
CA ARG A 38 -10.82 15.17 6.62
C ARG A 38 -11.08 14.20 7.79
N LEU A 39 -10.96 12.90 7.55
CA LEU A 39 -10.99 11.87 8.59
C LEU A 39 -9.60 11.78 9.24
N PRO A 40 -9.52 11.65 10.57
CA PRO A 40 -8.23 11.49 11.24
C PRO A 40 -7.60 10.14 10.88
N LEU A 41 -6.28 10.11 10.74
CA LEU A 41 -5.57 8.83 10.62
C LEU A 41 -5.70 8.05 11.95
N PRO A 42 -5.99 6.73 11.91
CA PRO A 42 -6.11 5.95 13.13
C PRO A 42 -4.83 6.00 13.99
N PRO A 43 -4.94 6.04 15.32
CA PRO A 43 -3.77 6.11 16.21
C PRO A 43 -3.06 4.76 16.39
N THR A 44 -3.65 3.67 15.90
CA THR A 44 -3.15 2.31 16.09
C THR A 44 -2.01 1.95 15.14
N SER A 45 -1.11 1.08 15.57
CA SER A 45 -0.13 0.46 14.67
C SER A 45 -0.80 -0.63 13.82
N VAL A 46 -0.12 -1.04 12.75
CA VAL A 46 -0.62 -2.06 11.80
C VAL A 46 0.30 -3.27 11.83
N LEU A 47 -0.31 -4.46 11.82
CA LEU A 47 0.40 -5.73 11.70
C LEU A 47 0.54 -6.12 10.23
N CYS A 48 1.78 -6.30 9.79
CA CYS A 48 2.08 -6.74 8.42
C CYS A 48 2.50 -8.21 8.39
N THR A 49 1.66 -9.09 7.84
CA THR A 49 1.98 -10.53 7.76
C THR A 49 3.19 -10.81 6.86
N SER A 50 3.51 -9.91 5.91
CA SER A 50 4.75 -10.02 5.12
C SER A 50 5.99 -9.73 5.98
N LEU A 51 5.94 -8.73 6.86
CA LEU A 51 7.05 -8.46 7.80
C LEU A 51 7.17 -9.59 8.83
N LEU A 52 6.05 -9.98 9.43
CA LEU A 52 6.02 -11.02 10.45
C LEU A 52 6.51 -12.37 9.93
N SER A 53 6.08 -12.77 8.72
CA SER A 53 6.57 -14.01 8.11
C SER A 53 8.07 -14.01 7.82
N ARG A 54 8.73 -12.85 7.62
CA ARG A 54 10.19 -12.78 7.51
C ARG A 54 10.89 -13.13 8.81
N ALA A 55 10.30 -12.73 9.93
CA ALA A 55 10.84 -13.03 11.25
C ALA A 55 10.65 -14.50 11.63
N VAL A 56 9.50 -15.10 11.28
CA VAL A 56 9.10 -16.40 11.85
C VAL A 56 9.04 -17.56 10.85
N ILE A 57 9.13 -17.27 9.55
CA ILE A 57 9.14 -18.26 8.46
C ILE A 57 10.29 -17.96 7.48
N PRO A 58 11.55 -17.85 7.97
CA PRO A 58 12.69 -17.51 7.12
C PRO A 58 12.98 -18.57 6.04
N GLU A 59 12.44 -19.77 6.18
CA GLU A 59 12.63 -20.86 5.22
C GLU A 59 11.74 -20.75 3.97
N SER A 60 10.78 -19.81 3.93
CA SER A 60 9.94 -19.61 2.75
C SER A 60 10.77 -19.06 1.56
N PRO A 61 10.54 -19.52 0.31
CA PRO A 61 11.30 -19.04 -0.86
C PRO A 61 11.24 -17.51 -1.05
N ASN A 62 10.09 -16.94 -0.70
CA ASN A 62 9.87 -15.51 -0.57
C ASN A 62 8.61 -15.27 0.28
N HIS A 63 8.30 -14.02 0.55
CA HIS A 63 7.20 -13.64 1.45
C HIS A 63 6.04 -12.94 0.72
N ARG A 64 5.78 -13.33 -0.52
CA ARG A 64 4.53 -12.99 -1.22
C ARG A 64 3.41 -13.86 -0.64
N LEU A 65 2.22 -13.30 -0.47
CA LEU A 65 1.07 -13.98 0.12
C LEU A 65 0.85 -15.37 -0.48
N GLN A 66 0.73 -15.45 -1.81
CA GLN A 66 0.47 -16.70 -2.53
C GLN A 66 1.61 -17.73 -2.38
N THR A 67 2.86 -17.28 -2.25
CA THR A 67 3.98 -18.20 -1.95
C THR A 67 3.85 -18.76 -0.55
N LEU A 68 3.52 -17.94 0.45
CA LEU A 68 3.36 -18.38 1.84
C LEU A 68 2.13 -19.29 2.02
N VAL A 69 1.01 -18.97 1.36
CA VAL A 69 -0.20 -19.80 1.35
C VAL A 69 0.12 -21.20 0.85
N ASN A 70 0.77 -21.30 -0.30
CA ASN A 70 1.17 -22.59 -0.88
C ASN A 70 2.23 -23.30 -0.01
N PHE A 71 3.21 -22.56 0.50
CA PHE A 71 4.30 -23.12 1.32
C PHE A 71 3.77 -23.73 2.63
N LEU A 72 2.75 -23.13 3.24
CA LEU A 72 2.18 -23.56 4.51
C LEU A 72 0.97 -24.49 4.35
N GLY A 73 0.57 -24.81 3.11
CA GLY A 73 -0.62 -25.61 2.84
C GLY A 73 -1.91 -24.96 3.33
N ILE A 74 -2.02 -23.63 3.28
CA ILE A 74 -3.25 -22.92 3.65
C ILE A 74 -4.28 -23.10 2.54
N GLU A 75 -5.47 -23.63 2.88
CA GLU A 75 -6.57 -23.78 1.93
C GLU A 75 -7.19 -22.42 1.58
N GLY A 76 -7.31 -22.13 0.28
CA GLY A 76 -8.02 -20.94 -0.21
C GLY A 76 -7.70 -20.62 -1.67
N GLY A 77 -8.74 -20.38 -2.48
CA GLY A 77 -8.56 -19.77 -3.80
C GLY A 77 -9.56 -20.22 -4.85
N GLN A 78 -10.79 -19.68 -4.84
CA GLN A 78 -11.57 -19.47 -6.06
C GLN A 78 -12.45 -18.19 -5.97
N ALA A 79 -12.05 -17.21 -6.79
CA ALA A 79 -12.80 -16.10 -7.38
C ALA A 79 -13.62 -15.13 -6.49
N HIS A 80 -12.95 -14.34 -5.65
CA HIS A 80 -13.13 -12.88 -5.46
C HIS A 80 -11.82 -12.29 -4.88
N ARG A 81 -10.85 -11.97 -5.75
CA ARG A 81 -9.42 -11.72 -5.42
C ARG A 81 -9.17 -10.97 -4.10
N ALA A 82 -9.88 -9.86 -3.84
CA ALA A 82 -9.62 -9.02 -2.67
C ALA A 82 -10.08 -9.66 -1.34
N LEU A 83 -11.25 -10.31 -1.31
CA LEU A 83 -11.74 -10.98 -0.10
C LEU A 83 -10.93 -12.26 0.15
N ASP A 84 -10.63 -13.01 -0.90
CA ASP A 84 -9.80 -14.21 -0.81
C ASP A 84 -8.40 -13.88 -0.26
N ASP A 85 -7.77 -12.80 -0.75
CA ASP A 85 -6.48 -12.34 -0.24
C ASP A 85 -6.57 -11.90 1.24
N ALA A 86 -7.68 -11.31 1.68
CA ALA A 86 -7.90 -10.95 3.08
C ALA A 86 -8.06 -12.18 3.98
N ILE A 87 -8.82 -13.19 3.54
CA ILE A 87 -8.99 -14.46 4.25
C ILE A 87 -7.65 -15.21 4.33
N ALA A 88 -6.91 -15.27 3.23
CA ALA A 88 -5.58 -15.88 3.19
C ALA A 88 -4.59 -15.13 4.09
N CYS A 89 -4.66 -13.80 4.13
CA CYS A 89 -3.86 -12.98 5.04
C CYS A 89 -4.15 -13.32 6.51
N LEU A 90 -5.43 -13.48 6.87
CA LEU A 90 -5.82 -13.88 8.21
C LEU A 90 -5.33 -15.29 8.57
N ALA A 91 -5.49 -16.25 7.67
CA ALA A 91 -4.97 -17.61 7.88
C ALA A 91 -3.45 -17.63 8.05
N LEU A 92 -2.72 -16.84 7.24
CA LEU A 92 -1.28 -16.66 7.37
C LEU A 92 -0.91 -16.00 8.71
N MET A 93 -1.70 -15.04 9.19
CA MET A 93 -1.50 -14.43 10.51
C MET A 93 -1.57 -15.48 11.61
N PHE A 94 -2.56 -16.37 11.59
CA PHE A 94 -2.64 -17.47 12.56
C PHE A 94 -1.44 -18.41 12.48
N LYS A 95 -0.94 -18.72 11.27
CA LYS A 95 0.32 -19.48 11.12
C LYS A 95 1.54 -18.77 11.68
N CYS A 96 1.61 -17.45 11.58
CA CYS A 96 2.67 -16.68 12.22
C CYS A 96 2.55 -16.74 13.75
N LEU A 97 1.34 -16.56 14.29
CA LEU A 97 1.08 -16.63 15.74
C LEU A 97 1.39 -18.01 16.33
N GLU A 98 1.10 -19.10 15.60
CA GLU A 98 1.48 -20.46 16.01
C GLU A 98 2.99 -20.61 16.23
N ARG A 99 3.82 -19.86 15.48
CA ARG A 99 5.28 -19.89 15.61
C ARG A 99 5.83 -18.95 16.68
N ILE A 100 5.16 -17.83 16.94
CA ILE A 100 5.58 -16.86 17.98
C ILE A 100 5.17 -17.36 19.37
N GLY A 101 3.99 -17.97 19.47
CA GLY A 101 3.34 -18.34 20.73
C GLY A 101 1.95 -17.73 20.82
N LYS A 102 0.94 -18.54 21.17
CA LYS A 102 -0.47 -18.12 21.24
C LYS A 102 -0.79 -17.27 22.48
N ASP A 103 0.11 -17.26 23.46
CA ASP A 103 0.05 -16.51 24.71
C ASP A 103 0.57 -15.08 24.58
N LYS A 104 1.03 -14.69 23.38
CA LYS A 104 1.60 -13.36 23.13
C LYS A 104 0.55 -12.27 23.04
N THR A 105 0.88 -11.15 23.66
CA THR A 105 0.11 -9.90 23.55
C THR A 105 0.29 -9.28 22.17
N VAL A 106 -0.65 -8.42 21.76
CA VAL A 106 -0.55 -7.67 20.50
C VAL A 106 0.74 -6.85 20.43
N ALA A 107 1.18 -6.26 21.55
CA ALA A 107 2.42 -5.49 21.63
C ALA A 107 3.66 -6.36 21.35
N GLU A 108 3.72 -7.59 21.88
CA GLU A 108 4.82 -8.51 21.60
C GLU A 108 4.83 -8.97 20.13
N VAL A 109 3.65 -9.17 19.53
CA VAL A 109 3.55 -9.53 18.11
C VAL A 109 3.97 -8.37 17.22
N LEU A 110 3.59 -7.13 17.56
CA LEU A 110 4.05 -5.91 16.89
C LEU A 110 5.58 -5.79 16.99
N ALA A 111 6.17 -6.05 18.16
CA ALA A 111 7.62 -6.04 18.32
C ALA A 111 8.31 -7.12 17.46
N ALA A 112 7.71 -8.30 17.34
CA ALA A 112 8.24 -9.40 16.51
C ALA A 112 8.24 -9.10 15.01
N GLN A 113 7.38 -8.19 14.52
CA GLN A 113 7.39 -7.81 13.10
C GLN A 113 8.63 -7.00 12.70
N GLY A 114 9.32 -6.38 13.67
CA GLY A 114 10.43 -5.47 13.47
C GLY A 114 9.94 -4.04 13.24
N PRO A 115 9.83 -3.54 11.98
CA PRO A 115 9.40 -2.17 11.72
C PRO A 115 8.00 -1.89 12.28
N GLU A 116 7.87 -0.80 13.04
CA GLU A 116 6.58 -0.28 13.46
C GLU A 116 5.91 0.45 12.29
N LEU A 117 4.67 0.08 11.99
CA LEU A 117 3.88 0.71 10.92
C LEU A 117 2.77 1.54 11.56
N ASN A 118 2.95 2.86 11.59
CA ASN A 118 1.95 3.79 12.11
C ASN A 118 1.31 4.57 10.97
N TRP A 119 -0.01 4.81 11.03
CA TRP A 119 -0.72 5.56 9.99
C TRP A 119 -0.13 6.96 9.74
N ARG A 120 0.33 7.64 10.78
CA ARG A 120 0.98 8.96 10.69
C ARG A 120 2.19 8.99 9.74
N ASP A 121 2.89 7.86 9.61
CA ASP A 121 4.07 7.76 8.75
C ASP A 121 3.68 7.77 7.26
N TYR A 122 2.40 7.48 6.96
CA TYR A 122 1.79 7.50 5.63
C TYR A 122 0.99 8.77 5.35
N SER A 123 1.04 9.76 6.26
CA SER A 123 0.39 11.05 6.04
C SER A 123 1.01 11.80 4.86
N LEU A 124 0.17 12.38 3.99
CA LEU A 124 0.65 13.19 2.88
C LEU A 124 1.17 14.55 3.35
N GLN A 125 0.76 15.01 4.53
CA GLN A 125 1.22 16.28 5.10
C GLN A 125 2.75 16.29 5.27
N ASN A 126 3.33 15.13 5.59
CA ASN A 126 4.78 14.96 5.77
C ASN A 126 5.57 14.93 4.45
N LEU A 127 4.91 14.77 3.30
CA LEU A 127 5.55 14.70 1.98
C LEU A 127 5.50 16.04 1.21
N ASN A 128 4.73 17.02 1.69
CA ASN A 128 4.43 18.25 0.95
C ASN A 128 5.56 19.30 0.97
N ALA A 129 6.75 18.96 1.48
CA ALA A 129 7.85 19.91 1.64
C ALA A 129 8.53 20.31 0.32
N ASN A 130 8.43 19.49 -0.73
CA ASN A 130 9.00 19.78 -2.06
C ASN A 130 7.89 19.98 -3.09
N ARG A 131 8.06 21.00 -3.96
CA ARG A 131 7.17 21.32 -5.08
C ARG A 131 6.77 20.12 -5.94
N VAL A 132 7.68 19.19 -6.25
CA VAL A 132 7.34 17.99 -7.05
C VAL A 132 6.30 17.14 -6.33
N MET A 133 6.45 16.95 -5.02
CA MET A 133 5.49 16.19 -4.22
C MET A 133 4.18 16.94 -4.05
N ALA A 134 4.22 18.27 -3.90
CA ALA A 134 3.03 19.10 -3.81
C ALA A 134 2.12 18.95 -5.03
N GLU A 135 2.70 18.96 -6.24
CA GLU A 135 1.96 18.75 -7.50
C GLU A 135 1.34 17.35 -7.58
N ILE A 136 2.07 16.30 -7.19
CA ILE A 136 1.55 14.92 -7.17
C ILE A 136 0.43 14.78 -6.14
N ILE A 137 0.60 15.35 -4.94
CA ILE A 137 -0.39 15.33 -3.87
C ILE A 137 -1.65 16.10 -4.29
N GLN A 138 -1.49 17.24 -4.96
CA GLN A 138 -2.60 18.02 -5.49
C GLN A 138 -3.38 17.22 -6.55
N ALA A 139 -2.67 16.58 -7.49
CA ALA A 139 -3.28 15.71 -8.49
C ALA A 139 -4.02 14.52 -7.86
N LEU A 140 -3.46 13.88 -6.83
CA LEU A 140 -4.12 12.81 -6.06
C LEU A 140 -5.42 13.30 -5.41
N ARG A 141 -5.38 14.44 -4.72
CA ARG A 141 -6.54 15.03 -4.04
C ARG A 141 -7.64 15.42 -5.02
N ASN A 142 -7.26 15.99 -6.16
CA ASN A 142 -8.20 16.43 -7.19
C ASN A 142 -8.63 15.29 -8.12
N ARG A 143 -8.00 14.11 -8.02
CA ARG A 143 -8.19 12.96 -8.92
C ARG A 143 -8.01 13.35 -10.39
N GLN A 144 -6.94 14.07 -10.68
CA GLN A 144 -6.61 14.59 -12.00
C GLN A 144 -5.27 14.03 -12.49
N PRO A 145 -5.05 13.96 -13.82
CA PRO A 145 -3.75 13.59 -14.36
C PRO A 145 -2.66 14.60 -13.95
N VAL A 146 -1.43 14.12 -13.82
CA VAL A 146 -0.23 14.92 -13.58
C VAL A 146 0.82 14.59 -14.64
N GLU A 147 1.45 15.61 -15.20
CA GLU A 147 2.61 15.44 -16.06
C GLU A 147 3.84 15.23 -15.18
N ILE A 148 4.59 14.14 -15.40
CA ILE A 148 5.84 13.84 -14.69
C ILE A 148 7.02 13.67 -15.64
N VAL A 149 8.22 14.07 -15.19
CA VAL A 149 9.49 13.72 -15.83
C VAL A 149 10.22 12.70 -14.96
N TYR A 150 10.31 11.46 -15.44
CA TYR A 150 10.85 10.32 -14.69
C TYR A 150 12.20 9.87 -15.25
N SER A 151 13.23 9.75 -14.41
CA SER A 151 14.59 9.42 -14.84
C SER A 151 14.87 7.91 -14.98
N GLY A 152 13.85 7.05 -14.86
CA GLY A 152 14.00 5.59 -14.95
C GLY A 152 13.12 4.94 -16.02
N GLY A 153 13.25 3.62 -16.16
CA GLY A 153 12.47 2.82 -17.10
C GLY A 153 12.89 3.00 -18.56
N SER A 154 12.01 2.64 -19.50
CA SER A 154 12.32 2.55 -20.93
C SER A 154 12.40 3.89 -21.69
N ARG A 155 11.93 4.98 -21.08
CA ARG A 155 11.95 6.33 -21.69
C ARG A 155 12.35 7.36 -20.63
N PRO A 156 13.63 7.37 -20.20
CA PRO A 156 14.10 8.23 -19.12
C PRO A 156 14.16 9.69 -19.58
N GLY A 157 13.68 10.60 -18.74
CA GLY A 157 13.69 12.05 -19.02
C GLY A 157 12.55 12.54 -19.92
N GLU A 158 11.78 11.65 -20.54
CA GLU A 158 10.58 12.02 -21.28
C GLU A 158 9.42 12.37 -20.33
N ALA A 159 8.68 13.44 -20.68
CA ALA A 159 7.45 13.81 -19.99
C ALA A 159 6.35 12.77 -20.26
N ARG A 160 5.55 12.47 -19.23
CA ARG A 160 4.43 11.53 -19.32
C ARG A 160 3.26 12.03 -18.48
N THR A 161 2.07 12.02 -19.06
CA THR A 161 0.83 12.23 -18.32
C THR A 161 0.43 10.94 -17.62
N VAL A 162 0.27 10.99 -16.30
CA VAL A 162 -0.14 9.84 -15.50
C VAL A 162 -1.32 10.20 -14.61
N MET A 163 -2.27 9.28 -14.46
CA MET A 163 -3.32 9.34 -13.46
C MET A 163 -2.77 8.76 -12.15
N PRO A 164 -2.49 9.58 -11.13
CA PRO A 164 -1.96 9.10 -9.87
C PRO A 164 -3.06 8.36 -9.10
N LEU A 165 -2.71 7.19 -8.54
CA LEU A 165 -3.64 6.35 -7.78
C LEU A 165 -3.33 6.36 -6.28
N GLY A 166 -2.05 6.47 -5.90
CA GLY A 166 -1.64 6.55 -4.51
C GLY A 166 -0.12 6.58 -4.35
N ILE A 167 0.35 6.87 -3.14
CA ILE A 167 1.78 6.85 -2.79
C ILE A 167 2.00 5.71 -1.81
N VAL A 168 2.95 4.84 -2.12
CA VAL A 168 3.36 3.75 -1.22
C VAL A 168 4.64 4.17 -0.53
N ARG A 169 4.62 4.20 0.81
CA ARG A 169 5.83 4.41 1.61
C ARG A 169 6.53 3.08 1.80
N ASN A 170 7.80 2.97 1.42
CA ASN A 170 8.52 1.69 1.45
C ASN A 170 9.94 1.91 2.00
N PRO A 171 10.46 1.03 2.86
CA PRO A 171 11.85 1.11 3.32
C PRO A 171 12.89 1.19 2.18
N ASN A 172 12.58 0.59 1.02
CA ASN A 172 13.45 0.60 -0.17
C ASN A 172 13.20 1.80 -1.09
N GLY A 173 12.51 2.83 -0.61
CA GLY A 173 12.20 4.04 -1.35
C GLY A 173 10.72 4.16 -1.70
N ASP A 174 10.16 5.32 -1.40
CA ASP A 174 8.76 5.65 -1.67
C ASP A 174 8.50 5.72 -3.18
N PHE A 175 7.30 5.31 -3.60
CA PHE A 175 6.91 5.35 -5.00
C PHE A 175 5.45 5.74 -5.21
N LEU A 176 5.22 6.50 -6.28
CA LEU A 176 3.91 6.78 -6.84
C LEU A 176 3.41 5.55 -7.61
N VAL A 177 2.18 5.14 -7.34
CA VAL A 177 1.44 4.19 -8.17
C VAL A 177 0.54 5.00 -9.09
N ALA A 178 0.69 4.85 -10.40
CA ALA A 178 -0.06 5.63 -11.40
C ALA A 178 -0.31 4.84 -12.68
N ARG A 179 -1.36 5.20 -13.43
CA ARG A 179 -1.62 4.72 -14.80
C ARG A 179 -1.14 5.76 -15.79
N GLU A 180 -0.42 5.36 -16.84
CA GLU A 180 -0.04 6.32 -17.90
C GLU A 180 -1.23 6.56 -18.81
N GLU A 181 -1.57 7.80 -19.14
CA GLU A 181 -2.57 8.04 -20.18
C GLU A 181 -1.89 7.95 -21.55
N ARG A 182 -2.17 6.91 -22.34
CA ARG A 182 -1.73 6.85 -23.75
C ARG A 182 -2.75 7.53 -24.66
N GLY A 183 -2.33 8.57 -25.37
CA GLY A 183 -3.10 9.21 -26.43
C GLY A 183 -3.19 8.31 -27.67
N GLY A 184 -4.26 7.54 -27.81
CA GLY A 184 -4.54 6.74 -29.00
C GLY A 184 -5.95 6.12 -28.96
N ALA A 185 -6.61 6.03 -30.13
CA ALA A 185 -8.02 5.64 -30.28
C ALA A 185 -8.35 4.18 -29.86
N HIS A 186 -7.36 3.37 -29.46
CA HIS A 186 -7.58 2.06 -28.86
C HIS A 186 -7.61 2.17 -27.33
N ARG A 187 -8.75 2.61 -26.80
CA ARG A 187 -9.12 2.38 -25.39
C ARG A 187 -9.48 0.91 -25.21
N SER A 188 -8.48 0.03 -25.05
CA SER A 188 -8.77 -1.38 -24.74
C SER A 188 -7.71 -1.96 -23.81
N LEU A 189 -8.22 -2.53 -22.71
CA LEU A 189 -7.57 -3.23 -21.61
C LEU A 189 -7.05 -2.30 -20.51
N GLU A 190 -7.56 -2.51 -19.29
CA GLU A 190 -7.18 -1.81 -18.06
C GLU A 190 -5.66 -1.64 -17.98
N GLU A 191 -5.16 -0.42 -18.18
CA GLU A 191 -3.73 -0.19 -18.07
C GLU A 191 -3.28 -0.53 -16.64
N VAL A 192 -2.39 -1.50 -16.54
CA VAL A 192 -1.85 -1.99 -15.28
C VAL A 192 -1.12 -0.84 -14.60
N PRO A 193 -1.46 -0.51 -13.33
CA PRO A 193 -0.75 0.53 -12.59
C PRO A 193 0.76 0.28 -12.56
N LYS A 194 1.54 1.33 -12.82
CA LYS A 194 3.01 1.32 -12.79
C LYS A 194 3.51 2.02 -11.53
N ARG A 195 4.75 1.69 -11.16
CA ARG A 195 5.45 2.28 -10.01
C ARG A 195 6.50 3.28 -10.49
N TYR A 196 6.49 4.47 -9.91
CA TYR A 196 7.46 5.53 -10.14
C TYR A 196 8.10 5.92 -8.82
N PHE A 197 9.36 5.57 -8.61
CA PHE A 197 10.08 5.96 -7.39
C PHE A 197 10.12 7.49 -7.26
N LEU A 198 9.69 8.03 -6.12
CA LEU A 198 9.52 9.47 -5.94
C LEU A 198 10.86 10.22 -6.12
N GLU A 199 11.97 9.63 -5.66
CA GLU A 199 13.33 10.17 -5.84
C GLU A 199 13.77 10.34 -7.32
N LYS A 200 13.14 9.58 -8.22
CA LYS A 200 13.42 9.56 -9.67
C LYS A 200 12.47 10.46 -10.46
N ILE A 201 11.45 11.05 -9.82
CA ILE A 201 10.58 12.05 -10.44
C ILE A 201 11.25 13.42 -10.28
N LYS A 202 11.71 13.98 -11.40
CA LYS A 202 12.50 15.24 -11.41
C LYS A 202 11.63 16.48 -11.55
N LYS A 203 10.46 16.35 -12.18
CA LYS A 203 9.47 17.42 -12.35
C LYS A 203 8.08 16.81 -12.29
N ALA A 204 7.12 17.57 -11.76
CA ALA A 204 5.70 17.27 -11.80
C ALA A 204 4.91 18.56 -12.05
N ARG A 205 3.80 18.47 -12.77
CA ARG A 205 2.88 19.58 -13.03
C ARG A 205 1.45 19.05 -13.13
N SER A 206 0.61 19.45 -12.18
CA SER A 206 -0.82 19.12 -12.11
C SER A 206 -1.71 20.18 -12.76
#